data_AF-A0AAV0LC79-F1
#
_entry.id   AF-A0AAV0LC79-F1
#
_cell.length_a   1.000
_cell.length_b   1.000
_cell.length_c   1.000
_cell.angle_alpha   90.00
_cell.angle_beta   90.00
_cell.angle_gamma   90.00
#
_symmetry.space_group_name_H-M   'P 1'
#
loop_
_entity.id
_entity.type
_entity.pdbx_description
1 polymer ?
#
loop_
_entity_poly.entity_id
_entity_poly.type
_entity_poly.pdbx_seq_one_letter_code
_entity_poly.pdbx_strand_id
1 'polypeptide(L)'
;DGVIELTERFPVFKQVAWDKVEYLFFPVHVDKHYRVYAADLRSQKTFLLDNMKPKPAVTKVDHCPMEKLILEYGAAFLAKHNIDFPLHDWEFLIADVPQQKGNDDCGVFACMFMEQ
;
A
#
# COMPACT_ATOMS: atom_id res chain seq x y z
N ASP A 1 22.25 0.89 -1.15
CA ASP A 1 22.68 0.75 0.25
C ASP A 1 21.76 1.42 1.29
N GLY A 2 20.42 1.38 1.13
CA GLY A 2 19.50 2.14 2.01
C GLY A 2 18.26 1.40 2.53
N VAL A 3 18.16 0.08 2.30
CA VAL A 3 16.95 -0.73 2.59
C VAL A 3 17.10 -1.56 3.89
N ILE A 4 18.14 -1.30 4.67
CA ILE A 4 18.39 -1.92 5.98
C ILE A 4 18.39 -0.76 6.97
N GLU A 5 17.31 -0.51 7.73
CA GLU A 5 17.22 -0.92 9.15
C GLU A 5 15.82 -0.71 9.78
N LEU A 6 14.70 -0.69 9.03
CA LEU A 6 13.39 -0.41 9.68
C LEU A 6 12.99 -1.45 10.74
N THR A 7 13.40 -2.72 10.61
CA THR A 7 13.12 -3.77 11.59
C THR A 7 13.92 -3.62 12.90
N GLU A 8 15.09 -2.99 12.85
CA GLU A 8 15.89 -2.69 14.05
C GLU A 8 15.42 -1.39 14.71
N ARG A 9 15.01 -0.43 13.89
CA ARG A 9 14.57 0.89 14.31
C ARG A 9 13.15 0.91 14.88
N PHE A 10 12.30 -0.05 14.48
CA PHE A 10 10.91 -0.17 14.93
C PHE A 10 10.62 -1.59 15.45
N PRO A 11 10.78 -1.82 16.76
CA PRO A 11 10.60 -3.13 17.40
C PRO A 11 9.23 -3.77 17.15
N VAL A 12 8.21 -2.97 16.84
CA VAL A 12 6.85 -3.42 16.54
C VAL A 12 6.81 -4.45 15.40
N PHE A 13 7.70 -4.34 14.41
CA PHE A 13 7.73 -5.24 13.27
C PHE A 13 8.27 -6.65 13.59
N LYS A 14 8.97 -6.83 14.73
CA LYS A 14 9.44 -8.14 15.19
C LYS A 14 8.33 -9.00 15.79
N GLN A 15 7.20 -8.40 16.16
CA GLN A 15 6.09 -9.08 16.84
C GLN A 15 4.94 -9.45 15.90
N VAL A 16 5.04 -9.10 14.62
CA VAL A 16 4.00 -9.39 13.62
C VAL A 16 4.14 -10.84 13.16
N ALA A 17 3.05 -11.59 13.22
CA ALA A 17 2.94 -12.92 12.61
C ALA A 17 2.72 -12.76 11.09
N TRP A 18 3.81 -12.52 10.37
CA TRP A 18 3.79 -12.18 8.94
C TRP A 18 3.13 -13.25 8.07
N ASP A 19 3.19 -14.52 8.47
CA ASP A 19 2.52 -15.65 7.82
C ASP A 19 0.97 -15.56 7.85
N LYS A 20 0.42 -14.71 8.72
CA LYS A 20 -1.02 -14.49 8.88
C LYS A 20 -1.49 -13.16 8.29
N VAL A 21 -0.59 -12.39 7.69
CA VAL A 21 -0.95 -11.09 7.11
C VAL A 21 -1.64 -11.32 5.77
N GLU A 22 -2.85 -10.76 5.64
CA GLU A 22 -3.65 -10.85 4.39
C GLU A 22 -3.56 -9.56 3.58
N TYR A 23 -3.43 -8.42 4.27
CA TYR A 23 -3.37 -7.10 3.68
C TYR A 23 -2.19 -6.31 4.24
N LEU A 24 -1.53 -5.56 3.37
CA LEU A 24 -0.59 -4.51 3.76
C LEU A 24 -1.15 -3.17 3.35
N PHE A 25 -1.18 -2.23 4.28
CA PHE A 25 -1.59 -0.85 4.02
C PHE A 25 -0.41 0.10 4.17
N PHE A 26 -0.28 0.99 3.19
CA PHE A 26 0.74 2.02 3.13
C PHE A 26 0.03 3.38 3.02
N PRO A 27 -0.30 4.02 4.15
CA PRO A 27 -0.78 5.39 4.14
C PRO A 27 0.35 6.31 3.65
N VAL A 28 0.05 7.10 2.64
CA VAL A 28 1.01 8.01 1.99
C VAL A 28 0.47 9.41 2.01
N HIS A 29 1.32 10.35 2.42
CA HIS A 29 1.04 11.77 2.43
C HIS A 29 1.92 12.47 1.39
N VAL A 30 1.30 13.09 0.37
CA VAL A 30 1.97 13.91 -0.65
C VAL A 30 1.17 15.17 -0.87
N ASP A 31 1.81 16.33 -0.91
CA ASP A 31 1.20 17.62 -1.27
C ASP A 31 -0.10 17.92 -0.49
N LYS A 32 -0.10 17.66 0.82
CA LYS A 32 -1.26 17.85 1.74
C LYS A 32 -2.43 16.89 1.52
N HIS A 33 -2.23 15.83 0.74
CA HIS A 33 -3.23 14.83 0.45
C HIS A 33 -2.82 13.46 1.02
N TYR A 34 -3.72 12.85 1.78
CA TYR A 34 -3.58 11.47 2.25
C TYR A 34 -4.29 10.52 1.30
N ARG A 35 -3.59 9.43 0.96
CA ARG A 35 -4.08 8.29 0.19
C ARG A 35 -3.51 7.01 0.76
N VAL A 36 -4.14 5.89 0.45
CA VAL A 36 -3.67 4.58 0.92
C VAL A 36 -3.35 3.70 -0.28
N TYR A 37 -2.16 3.12 -0.28
CA TYR A 37 -1.88 1.97 -1.11
C TYR A 37 -2.14 0.71 -0.30
N ALA A 38 -2.89 -0.23 -0.85
CA ALA A 38 -3.13 -1.52 -0.24
C ALA A 38 -2.57 -2.63 -1.12
N ALA A 39 -2.02 -3.67 -0.51
CA ALA A 39 -1.67 -4.92 -1.19
C ALA A 39 -2.48 -6.04 -0.56
N ASP A 40 -3.27 -6.74 -1.37
CA ASP A 40 -3.93 -7.99 -1.00
C ASP A 40 -2.99 -9.13 -1.33
N LEU A 41 -2.46 -9.76 -0.29
CA LEU A 41 -1.43 -10.79 -0.45
C LEU A 41 -2.02 -12.12 -0.96
N ARG A 42 -3.34 -12.32 -0.84
CA ARG A 42 -4.02 -13.52 -1.33
C ARG A 42 -4.34 -13.43 -2.81
N SER A 43 -4.93 -12.31 -3.24
CA SER A 43 -5.35 -12.13 -4.62
C SER A 43 -4.25 -11.60 -5.53
N GLN A 44 -3.09 -11.24 -4.97
CA GLN A 44 -1.95 -10.67 -5.71
C GLN A 44 -2.33 -9.38 -6.44
N LYS A 45 -3.07 -8.52 -5.74
CA LYS A 45 -3.58 -7.26 -6.26
C LYS A 45 -3.12 -6.10 -5.39
N THR A 46 -2.91 -4.97 -6.05
CA THR A 46 -2.57 -3.72 -5.40
C THR A 46 -3.61 -2.67 -5.73
N PHE A 47 -3.91 -1.83 -4.75
CA PHE A 47 -4.99 -0.87 -4.81
C PHE A 47 -4.47 0.50 -4.44
N LEU A 48 -4.90 1.53 -5.18
CA LEU A 48 -4.87 2.91 -4.73
C LEU A 48 -6.27 3.29 -4.27
N LEU A 49 -6.38 3.61 -2.98
CA LEU A 49 -7.56 4.12 -2.32
C LEU A 49 -7.36 5.63 -2.17
N ASP A 50 -7.96 6.38 -3.09
CA ASP A 50 -7.77 7.84 -3.22
C ASP A 50 -9.13 8.52 -3.43
N ASN A 51 -9.56 9.27 -2.42
CA ASN A 51 -10.87 9.93 -2.40
C ASN A 51 -10.92 11.24 -3.22
N MET A 52 -9.84 11.59 -3.93
CA MET A 52 -9.79 12.74 -4.86
C MET A 52 -9.58 12.33 -6.32
N LYS A 53 -9.44 11.03 -6.63
CA LYS A 53 -9.27 10.55 -8.01
C LYS A 53 -10.58 10.03 -8.60
N PRO A 54 -11.06 10.60 -9.72
CA PRO A 54 -12.43 10.37 -10.17
C PRO A 54 -12.62 9.15 -11.09
N LYS A 55 -11.60 8.32 -11.36
CA LYS A 55 -11.76 7.21 -12.32
C LYS A 55 -11.05 5.94 -11.85
N PRO A 56 -11.80 4.84 -11.65
CA PRO A 56 -11.22 3.51 -11.59
C PRO A 56 -10.40 3.25 -12.85
N ALA A 57 -9.23 2.68 -12.67
CA ALA A 57 -8.33 2.32 -13.75
C ALA A 57 -7.56 1.06 -13.37
N VAL A 58 -7.27 0.23 -14.36
CA VAL A 58 -6.43 -0.95 -14.22
C VAL A 58 -5.16 -0.72 -15.02
N THR A 59 -4.01 -0.91 -14.40
CA THR A 59 -2.71 -0.91 -15.08
C THR A 59 -1.79 -1.92 -14.40
N LYS A 60 -0.63 -2.16 -15.01
CA LYS A 60 0.46 -2.90 -14.37
C LYS A 60 1.21 -1.99 -13.40
N VAL A 61 1.68 -2.56 -12.30
CA VAL A 61 2.51 -1.89 -11.29
C VAL A 61 3.75 -1.24 -11.91
N ASP A 62 4.35 -1.87 -12.93
CA ASP A 62 5.54 -1.34 -13.61
C ASP A 62 5.33 0.02 -14.30
N HIS A 63 4.08 0.43 -14.53
CA HIS A 63 3.75 1.75 -15.10
C HIS A 63 3.51 2.83 -14.03
N CYS A 64 3.70 2.50 -12.75
CA CYS A 64 3.36 3.33 -11.60
C CYS A 64 4.56 3.46 -10.65
N PRO A 65 5.43 4.48 -10.81
CA PRO A 65 6.74 4.52 -10.15
C PRO A 65 6.70 4.59 -8.62
N MET A 66 5.72 5.29 -8.05
CA MET A 66 5.58 5.41 -6.59
C MET A 66 5.04 4.11 -5.98
N GLU A 67 4.07 3.52 -6.65
CA GLU A 67 3.45 2.24 -6.32
C GLU A 67 4.50 1.14 -6.34
N LYS A 68 5.29 1.08 -7.42
CA LYS A 68 6.41 0.18 -7.57
C LYS A 68 7.38 0.31 -6.41
N LEU A 69 7.78 1.53 -6.04
CA LEU A 69 8.70 1.77 -4.92
C LEU A 69 8.13 1.28 -3.57
N ILE A 70 6.86 1.59 -3.29
CA ILE A 70 6.19 1.19 -2.04
C ILE A 70 6.11 -0.33 -1.94
N LEU A 71 5.77 -0.98 -3.06
CA LEU A 71 5.60 -2.42 -3.12
C LEU A 71 6.95 -3.15 -3.12
N GLU A 72 7.97 -2.63 -3.80
CA GLU A 72 9.36 -3.11 -3.69
C GLU A 72 9.86 -3.04 -2.25
N TYR A 73 9.51 -1.96 -1.54
CA TYR A 73 9.83 -1.83 -0.12
C TYR A 73 9.11 -2.90 0.73
N GLY A 74 7.82 -3.12 0.49
CA GLY A 74 7.03 -4.17 1.14
C GLY A 74 7.57 -5.58 0.85
N ALA A 75 7.91 -5.88 -0.40
CA ALA A 75 8.47 -7.15 -0.83
C ALA A 75 9.84 -7.42 -0.18
N ALA A 76 10.74 -6.42 -0.20
CA ALA A 76 12.04 -6.53 0.44
C ALA A 76 11.92 -6.75 1.94
N PHE A 77 10.91 -6.17 2.57
CA PHE A 77 10.59 -6.39 3.97
C PHE A 77 10.08 -7.83 4.19
N LEU A 78 9.08 -8.29 3.42
CA LEU A 78 8.49 -9.63 3.54
C LEU A 78 9.49 -10.76 3.23
N ALA A 79 10.39 -10.55 2.28
CA ALA A 79 11.44 -11.49 1.93
C ALA A 79 12.35 -11.81 3.13
N LYS A 80 12.61 -10.84 4.03
CA LYS A 80 13.35 -11.07 5.29
C LYS A 80 12.60 -11.99 6.26
N HIS A 81 11.31 -12.19 6.04
CA HIS A 81 10.43 -13.06 6.81
C HIS A 81 10.05 -14.36 6.05
N ASN A 82 10.79 -14.70 4.99
CA ASN A 82 10.57 -15.89 4.13
C ASN A 82 9.18 -15.93 3.47
N ILE A 83 8.60 -14.76 3.18
CA ILE A 83 7.35 -14.65 2.43
C ILE A 83 7.69 -14.21 1.01
N ASP A 84 7.33 -15.05 0.04
CA ASP A 84 7.53 -14.74 -1.37
C ASP A 84 6.50 -13.71 -1.85
N PHE A 85 6.97 -12.70 -2.58
CA PHE A 85 6.18 -11.55 -2.98
C PHE A 85 6.50 -11.11 -4.42
N PRO A 86 6.04 -11.86 -5.44
CA PRO A 86 6.41 -11.64 -6.84
C PRO A 86 5.66 -10.45 -7.45
N LEU A 87 6.19 -9.25 -7.26
CA LEU A 87 5.56 -7.96 -7.61
C LEU A 87 5.19 -7.75 -9.09
N HIS A 88 5.97 -8.30 -10.01
CA HIS A 88 5.93 -7.91 -11.42
C HIS A 88 4.65 -8.35 -12.15
N ASP A 89 3.94 -9.34 -11.60
CA ASP A 89 2.73 -9.89 -12.21
C ASP A 89 1.43 -9.36 -11.58
N TRP A 90 1.54 -8.46 -10.59
CA TRP A 90 0.38 -8.00 -9.84
C TRP A 90 -0.37 -6.89 -10.59
N GLU A 91 -1.70 -6.96 -10.52
CA GLU A 91 -2.56 -5.90 -11.02
C GLU A 91 -2.50 -4.68 -10.09
N PHE A 92 -2.47 -3.48 -10.67
CA PHE A 92 -2.68 -2.23 -9.94
C PHE A 92 -4.03 -1.62 -10.31
N LEU A 93 -4.83 -1.39 -9.28
CA LEU A 93 -6.22 -0.96 -9.38
C LEU A 93 -6.37 0.40 -8.70
N ILE A 94 -6.86 1.40 -9.40
CA ILE A 94 -7.44 2.57 -8.75
C ILE A 94 -8.85 2.16 -8.32
N ALA A 95 -9.06 2.04 -7.02
CA ALA A 95 -10.32 1.55 -6.47
C ALA A 95 -11.44 2.58 -6.64
N ASP A 96 -12.66 2.10 -6.88
CA ASP A 96 -13.85 2.93 -6.82
C ASP A 96 -14.20 3.17 -5.35
N VAL A 97 -13.81 4.33 -4.82
CA VAL A 97 -14.00 4.69 -3.41
C VAL A 97 -14.87 5.94 -3.26
N PRO A 98 -15.56 6.09 -2.12
CA PRO A 98 -16.25 7.33 -1.79
C PRO A 98 -15.32 8.55 -1.95
N GLN A 99 -15.81 9.56 -2.67
CA GLN A 99 -15.04 10.77 -3.00
C GLN A 99 -15.31 11.88 -1.97
N GLN A 100 -14.26 12.61 -1.58
CA GLN A 100 -14.43 13.81 -0.75
C GLN A 100 -14.88 14.99 -1.59
N LYS A 101 -15.69 15.87 -0.98
CA LYS A 101 -16.12 17.14 -1.58
C LYS A 101 -15.22 18.32 -1.20
N GLY A 102 -14.58 18.25 -0.03
CA GLY A 102 -13.63 19.24 0.48
C GLY A 102 -12.17 18.78 0.35
N ASN A 103 -11.25 19.54 0.95
CA ASN A 103 -9.81 19.25 0.87
C ASN A 103 -9.20 18.72 2.18
N ASP A 104 -9.97 18.68 3.27
CA ASP A 104 -9.42 18.46 4.61
C ASP A 104 -9.70 17.05 5.17
N ASP A 105 -10.58 16.29 4.51
CA ASP A 105 -11.05 14.99 5.02
C ASP A 105 -10.18 13.80 4.57
N CYS A 106 -9.14 14.03 3.75
CA CYS A 106 -8.38 12.95 3.12
C CYS A 106 -7.75 11.98 4.12
N GLY A 107 -7.31 12.49 5.29
CA GLY A 107 -6.81 11.66 6.39
C GLY A 107 -7.89 10.79 7.03
N VAL A 108 -9.12 11.30 7.17
CA VAL A 108 -10.26 10.54 7.71
C VAL A 108 -10.64 9.43 6.75
N PHE A 109 -10.75 9.73 5.45
CA PHE A 109 -11.02 8.70 4.44
C PHE A 109 -9.92 7.63 4.41
N ALA A 110 -8.65 8.02 4.49
CA ALA A 110 -7.54 7.07 4.56
C ALA A 110 -7.69 6.10 5.75
N CYS A 111 -8.07 6.58 6.94
CA CYS A 111 -8.36 5.72 8.08
C CYS A 111 -9.55 4.78 7.81
N MET A 112 -10.66 5.32 7.30
CA MET A 112 -11.87 4.53 7.02
C MET A 112 -11.64 3.46 5.93
N PHE A 113 -10.70 3.68 5.02
CA PHE A 113 -10.33 2.70 4.00
C PHE A 113 -9.55 1.50 4.56
N MET A 114 -8.82 1.68 5.67
CA MET A 114 -8.02 0.61 6.30
C MET A 114 -8.79 -0.17 7.37
N GLU A 115 -9.93 0.36 7.83
CA GLU A 115 -10.80 -0.30 8.82
C GLU A 115 -11.72 -1.36 8.21
N GLN A 116 -12.10 -1.19 6.95
CA GLN A 116 -13.03 -2.07 6.21
C GLN A 116 -12.38 -3.37 5.76
#